data_AF-A0ABD6A2H4-F1
#
_entry.id   AF-A0ABD6A2H4-F1
#
_cell.length_a   1.000
_cell.length_b   1.000
_cell.length_c   1.000
_cell.angle_alpha   90.00
_cell.angle_beta   90.00
_cell.angle_gamma   90.00
#
_symmetry.space_group_name_H-M   'P 1'
#
loop_
_entity.id
_entity.type
_entity.pdbx_description
1 polymer ?
#
loop_
_entity_poly.entity_id
_entity_poly.type
_entity_poly.pdbx_seq_one_letter_code
_entity_poly.pdbx_strand_id
1 'polypeptide(L)'
;MSTDLKAYALALPAATQDQPTSDLTQNVETYGMLDGGSGGVESVSSDPNQRTFDGVYGGQYAAKMATELAELAQGVDLGGIPIHGRPGQTPFDGYYVVESADVDPADARTDNLWNYSLTLRRKGTKAEYRVAAKTDPKERPHPFGNDTTELVAIPATADAIRWVSRDKTQQQAVGGPTATVSAELGDLSQFDVTNAPYDRPYLVYRIAYGAESPVDCRVWDTRRLANKLDGDGDLQWAKVFATSHDPVGALVADNGRLRVTLDEGANTLSAERWDDANGQWTSVPLGSSDWQLFDVDLTHPGAAQVRARLTFEDTSSGDLFEVELALHRGWDDLLLYSPADLQVPSGLVTRLEPIAASTVIDPQPKRTLIARQELRE
;
A
#
# COMPACT_ATOMS: atom_id res chain seq x y z
N MET A 1 -5.58 23.99 -18.38
CA MET A 1 -5.50 22.51 -18.41
C MET A 1 -5.54 22.05 -16.97
N SER A 2 -6.73 21.69 -16.48
CA SER A 2 -6.86 20.92 -15.25
C SER A 2 -6.06 19.62 -15.45
N THR A 3 -5.08 19.39 -14.60
CA THR A 3 -4.26 18.17 -14.64
C THR A 3 -4.64 17.37 -13.42
N ASP A 4 -5.29 16.23 -13.62
CA ASP A 4 -5.55 15.30 -12.52
C ASP A 4 -4.20 14.86 -11.94
N LEU A 5 -4.04 15.05 -10.64
CA LEU A 5 -2.84 14.64 -9.93
C LEU A 5 -3.05 13.24 -9.34
N LYS A 6 -1.97 12.50 -9.15
CA LYS A 6 -1.98 11.27 -8.38
C LYS A 6 -1.09 11.46 -7.15
N ALA A 7 -1.65 11.23 -5.97
CA ALA A 7 -0.92 11.11 -4.73
C ALA A 7 -0.69 9.63 -4.42
N TYR A 8 0.51 9.13 -4.74
CA TYR A 8 0.86 7.72 -4.61
C TYR A 8 -0.09 6.77 -5.38
N ALA A 9 -1.09 6.21 -4.70
CA ALA A 9 -2.11 5.33 -5.26
C ALA A 9 -3.48 6.01 -5.43
N LEU A 10 -3.66 7.21 -4.89
CA LEU A 10 -4.91 7.96 -4.89
C LEU A 10 -4.95 8.97 -6.02
N ALA A 11 -6.11 9.09 -6.67
CA ALA A 11 -6.37 10.17 -7.61
C ALA A 11 -6.81 11.40 -6.82
N LEU A 12 -6.18 12.54 -7.12
CA LEU A 12 -6.61 13.84 -6.65
C LEU A 12 -7.32 14.52 -7.83
N PRO A 13 -8.66 14.57 -7.82
CA PRO A 13 -9.39 15.25 -8.87
C PRO A 13 -8.95 16.70 -8.88
N ALA A 14 -8.73 17.25 -10.07
CA ALA A 14 -8.46 18.68 -10.14
C ALA A 14 -9.66 19.46 -9.58
N ALA A 15 -9.38 20.53 -8.83
CA ALA A 15 -10.39 21.37 -8.25
C ALA A 15 -11.44 21.80 -9.30
N THR A 16 -12.68 21.32 -9.15
CA THR A 16 -13.84 21.92 -9.79
C THR A 16 -14.03 23.30 -9.15
N GLN A 17 -13.66 24.34 -9.89
CA GLN A 17 -14.08 25.69 -9.56
C GLN A 17 -15.61 25.75 -9.67
N ASP A 18 -16.27 25.82 -8.53
CA ASP A 18 -17.41 26.70 -8.26
C ASP A 18 -17.68 26.74 -6.75
N GLN A 19 -16.73 27.33 -6.00
CA GLN A 19 -17.06 27.93 -4.71
C GLN A 19 -17.07 29.46 -4.87
N PRO A 20 -18.24 30.09 -5.05
CA PRO A 20 -18.46 31.43 -4.54
C PRO A 20 -18.70 31.30 -3.04
N THR A 21 -17.75 31.81 -2.25
CA THR A 21 -18.03 32.18 -0.86
C THR A 21 -19.23 33.15 -0.86
N SER A 22 -20.23 32.83 -0.03
CA SER A 22 -21.49 33.58 0.21
C SER A 22 -22.46 33.71 -0.98
N ASP A 23 -23.33 32.71 -1.19
CA ASP A 23 -24.79 32.85 -1.48
C ASP A 23 -25.41 31.50 -1.86
N LEU A 24 -25.61 30.62 -0.87
CA LEU A 24 -26.03 29.22 -1.04
C LEU A 24 -27.54 29.00 -0.78
N THR A 25 -28.39 29.92 -1.25
CA THR A 25 -29.86 29.73 -1.21
C THR A 25 -30.55 29.88 -2.58
N GLN A 26 -29.84 30.23 -3.66
CA GLN A 26 -30.53 30.61 -4.92
C GLN A 26 -30.13 29.87 -6.20
N ASN A 27 -29.10 29.00 -6.20
CA ASN A 27 -28.57 28.43 -7.45
C ASN A 27 -28.75 26.90 -7.63
N VAL A 28 -29.75 26.29 -6.98
CA VAL A 28 -30.10 24.87 -7.22
C VAL A 28 -30.87 24.68 -8.55
N GLU A 29 -31.36 25.74 -9.20
CA GLU A 29 -32.16 25.64 -10.43
C GLU A 29 -31.38 25.78 -11.76
N THR A 30 -30.05 25.95 -11.73
CA THR A 30 -29.25 26.19 -12.96
C THR A 30 -28.24 25.07 -13.22
N TYR A 31 -28.64 23.81 -13.06
CA TYR A 31 -27.81 22.64 -13.45
C TYR A 31 -27.96 22.23 -14.92
N GLY A 32 -28.59 23.05 -15.75
CA GLY A 32 -28.57 22.92 -17.19
C GLY A 32 -27.79 24.06 -17.81
N MET A 33 -26.72 23.75 -18.55
CA MET A 33 -26.04 24.64 -19.50
C MET A 33 -24.93 25.52 -18.89
N LEU A 34 -23.66 25.08 -18.95
CA LEU A 34 -22.61 25.69 -19.78
C LEU A 34 -21.22 25.08 -19.57
N ASP A 35 -20.45 25.20 -20.64
CA ASP A 35 -19.15 24.63 -20.99
C ASP A 35 -18.01 25.63 -20.69
N GLY A 36 -16.85 25.12 -20.27
CA GLY A 36 -15.54 25.76 -20.48
C GLY A 36 -14.90 26.57 -19.34
N GLY A 37 -13.79 26.04 -18.80
CA GLY A 37 -12.71 26.84 -18.19
C GLY A 37 -12.19 26.32 -16.85
N SER A 38 -11.01 25.68 -16.84
CA SER A 38 -10.41 25.08 -15.64
C SER A 38 -9.16 25.85 -15.15
N GLY A 39 -9.14 26.29 -13.89
CA GLY A 39 -7.94 26.80 -13.20
C GLY A 39 -7.92 26.31 -11.74
N GLY A 40 -6.83 25.63 -11.33
CA GLY A 40 -6.63 25.28 -9.92
C GLY A 40 -6.20 26.52 -9.12
N VAL A 41 -6.71 26.68 -7.89
CA VAL A 41 -6.24 27.72 -6.97
C VAL A 41 -5.14 27.12 -6.10
N GLU A 42 -3.94 27.68 -6.20
CA GLU A 42 -2.82 27.43 -5.28
C GLU A 42 -2.92 28.49 -4.18
N SER A 43 -3.20 28.08 -2.94
CA SER A 43 -3.00 28.98 -1.80
C SER A 43 -1.51 29.00 -1.48
N VAL A 44 -0.89 30.18 -1.62
CA VAL A 44 0.52 30.38 -1.29
C VAL A 44 0.67 30.40 0.23
N SER A 45 1.16 29.30 0.80
CA SER A 45 1.58 29.25 2.21
C SER A 45 2.79 30.18 2.44
N SER A 46 2.97 30.63 3.68
CA SER A 46 4.12 31.41 4.13
C SER A 46 5.43 30.60 4.18
N ASP A 47 5.37 29.27 4.07
CA ASP A 47 6.51 28.39 3.85
C ASP A 47 6.62 28.03 2.34
N PRO A 48 7.72 28.39 1.64
CA PRO A 48 7.87 28.17 0.20
C PRO A 48 7.85 26.70 -0.23
N ASN A 49 8.00 25.75 0.71
CA ASN A 49 7.97 24.32 0.41
C ASN A 49 6.64 23.65 0.79
N GLN A 50 5.72 24.36 1.42
CA GLN A 50 4.40 23.86 1.78
C GLN A 50 3.38 24.26 0.72
N ARG A 51 2.46 23.35 0.41
CA ARG A 51 1.37 23.59 -0.55
C ARG A 51 0.10 22.94 -0.06
N THR A 52 -1.01 23.63 -0.28
CA THR A 52 -2.34 23.12 0.03
C THR A 52 -3.09 22.90 -1.28
N PHE A 53 -3.71 21.71 -1.39
CA PHE A 53 -4.56 21.31 -2.50
C PHE A 53 -5.98 21.14 -1.98
N ASP A 54 -6.86 22.04 -2.38
CA ASP A 54 -8.28 21.96 -2.06
C ASP A 54 -9.04 21.38 -3.25
N GLY A 55 -10.06 20.57 -2.96
CA GLY A 55 -10.90 19.99 -4.01
C GLY A 55 -12.13 19.30 -3.47
N VAL A 56 -12.85 18.63 -4.37
CA VAL A 56 -14.10 17.94 -4.06
C VAL A 56 -14.11 16.58 -4.71
N TYR A 57 -14.38 15.54 -3.93
CA TYR A 57 -14.74 14.23 -4.43
C TYR A 57 -16.23 14.18 -4.71
N GLY A 58 -16.60 13.83 -5.94
CA GLY A 58 -17.98 13.67 -6.38
C GLY A 58 -18.32 12.23 -6.76
N GLY A 59 -19.59 11.86 -6.63
CA GLY A 59 -20.14 10.59 -7.09
C GLY A 59 -20.27 9.54 -5.98
N GLN A 60 -20.72 8.33 -6.37
CA GLN A 60 -21.09 7.26 -5.43
C GLN A 60 -19.96 6.78 -4.51
N TYR A 61 -18.70 7.02 -4.88
CA TYR A 61 -17.51 6.63 -4.11
C TYR A 61 -16.81 7.82 -3.44
N ALA A 62 -17.45 9.01 -3.37
CA ALA A 62 -16.84 10.20 -2.78
C ALA A 62 -16.42 10.01 -1.33
N ALA A 63 -17.33 9.51 -0.47
CA ALA A 63 -17.02 9.21 0.93
C ALA A 63 -15.82 8.24 1.06
N LYS A 64 -15.80 7.19 0.24
CA LYS A 64 -14.71 6.20 0.19
C LYS A 64 -13.36 6.87 -0.12
N MET A 65 -13.32 7.68 -1.17
CA MET A 65 -12.08 8.38 -1.58
C MET A 65 -11.61 9.39 -0.53
N ALA A 66 -12.55 10.07 0.13
CA ALA A 66 -12.25 10.98 1.23
C ALA A 66 -11.61 10.24 2.42
N THR A 67 -12.17 9.11 2.84
CA THR A 67 -11.59 8.25 3.90
C THR A 67 -10.20 7.74 3.50
N GLU A 68 -10.02 7.25 2.27
CA GLU A 68 -8.72 6.81 1.75
C GLU A 68 -7.66 7.93 1.87
N LEU A 69 -8.03 9.18 1.57
CA LEU A 69 -7.13 10.33 1.64
C LEU A 69 -6.79 10.70 3.09
N ALA A 70 -7.77 10.71 3.99
CA ALA A 70 -7.55 10.98 5.41
C ALA A 70 -6.60 9.95 6.03
N GLU A 71 -6.79 8.67 5.70
CA GLU A 71 -5.88 7.60 6.16
C GLU A 71 -4.49 7.72 5.57
N LEU A 72 -4.35 8.12 4.30
CA LEU A 72 -3.05 8.35 3.69
C LEU A 72 -2.25 9.42 4.46
N ALA A 73 -2.91 10.42 5.04
CA ALA A 73 -2.25 11.43 5.86
C ALA A 73 -1.79 10.89 7.24
N GLN A 74 -2.50 9.91 7.80
CA GLN A 74 -2.22 9.37 9.13
C GLN A 74 -1.25 8.18 9.12
N GLY A 75 -1.32 7.33 8.09
CA GLY A 75 -0.73 5.99 8.11
C GLY A 75 0.57 5.82 7.31
N VAL A 76 1.05 6.87 6.65
CA VAL A 76 2.08 6.71 5.61
C VAL A 76 3.51 6.85 6.17
N ASP A 77 4.08 5.72 6.57
CA ASP A 77 5.50 5.58 6.90
C ASP A 77 6.36 5.28 5.65
N LEU A 78 6.13 6.06 4.59
CA LEU A 78 6.77 5.89 3.28
C LEU A 78 8.03 6.75 3.10
N GLY A 79 8.36 7.59 4.09
CA GLY A 79 9.42 8.60 4.00
C GLY A 79 9.18 9.72 2.97
N GLY A 80 8.17 9.58 2.10
CA GLY A 80 7.70 10.56 1.13
C GLY A 80 6.91 9.87 0.00
N ILE A 81 5.78 10.46 -0.38
CA ILE A 81 4.90 9.97 -1.43
C ILE A 81 5.22 10.63 -2.77
N PRO A 82 5.16 9.89 -3.89
CA PRO A 82 5.27 10.50 -5.20
C PRO A 82 3.96 11.23 -5.53
N ILE A 83 4.06 12.51 -5.89
CA ILE A 83 3.00 13.28 -6.54
C ILE A 83 3.40 13.45 -8.01
N HIS A 84 2.48 13.18 -8.92
CA HIS A 84 2.70 13.36 -10.36
C HIS A 84 1.39 13.57 -11.12
N GLY A 85 1.44 14.21 -12.29
CA GLY A 85 0.24 14.39 -13.13
C GLY A 85 -0.20 13.15 -13.92
N ARG A 86 -1.45 13.20 -14.39
CA ARG A 86 -2.05 12.35 -15.44
C ARG A 86 -2.51 13.20 -16.64
N PRO A 87 -2.08 12.92 -17.89
CA PRO A 87 -0.80 12.38 -18.35
C PRO A 87 0.27 13.48 -18.53
N GLY A 88 1.55 13.13 -18.33
CA GLY A 88 2.69 14.02 -18.57
C GLY A 88 3.40 14.49 -17.29
N GLN A 89 4.61 15.01 -17.44
CA GLN A 89 5.33 15.64 -16.33
C GLN A 89 4.69 16.98 -16.01
N THR A 90 4.45 17.23 -14.74
CA THR A 90 4.00 18.52 -14.25
C THR A 90 5.14 19.21 -13.49
N PRO A 91 5.11 20.54 -13.35
CA PRO A 91 6.01 21.24 -12.42
C PRO A 91 5.90 20.77 -10.96
N PHE A 92 4.81 20.06 -10.63
CA PHE A 92 4.50 19.51 -9.31
C PHE A 92 5.04 18.09 -9.10
N ASP A 93 5.65 17.49 -10.12
CA ASP A 93 6.20 16.15 -10.01
C ASP A 93 7.34 16.11 -8.96
N GLY A 94 7.17 15.29 -7.93
CA GLY A 94 8.07 15.31 -6.79
C GLY A 94 7.74 14.28 -5.72
N TYR A 95 8.60 14.21 -4.71
CA TYR A 95 8.32 13.54 -3.45
C TYR A 95 7.84 14.56 -2.44
N TYR A 96 6.77 14.20 -1.74
CA TYR A 96 6.10 15.06 -0.76
C TYR A 96 5.87 14.29 0.53
N VAL A 97 5.81 15.01 1.64
CA VAL A 97 5.34 14.50 2.93
C VAL A 97 3.96 15.09 3.16
N VAL A 98 2.99 14.24 3.51
CA VAL A 98 1.66 14.70 3.89
C VAL A 98 1.74 15.29 5.29
N GLU A 99 1.27 16.51 5.46
CA GLU A 99 1.23 17.17 6.77
C GLU A 99 -0.15 17.08 7.40
N SER A 100 -1.19 17.29 6.60
CA SER A 100 -2.57 17.10 6.98
C SER A 100 -3.40 16.74 5.77
N ALA A 101 -4.48 15.99 5.99
CA ALA A 101 -5.59 15.87 5.07
C ALA A 101 -6.88 16.02 5.87
N ASP A 102 -7.60 17.09 5.60
CA ASP A 102 -8.90 17.37 6.18
C ASP A 102 -9.95 17.00 5.14
N VAL A 103 -10.96 16.21 5.54
CA VAL A 103 -12.04 15.78 4.66
C VAL A 103 -13.37 15.93 5.37
N ASP A 104 -14.34 16.53 4.70
CA ASP A 104 -15.64 16.82 5.27
C ASP A 104 -16.76 16.61 4.23
N PRO A 105 -17.93 16.10 4.64
CA PRO A 105 -19.11 16.10 3.79
C PRO A 105 -19.44 17.52 3.34
N ALA A 106 -19.61 17.74 2.04
CA ALA A 106 -19.99 19.06 1.52
C ALA A 106 -21.46 19.40 1.81
N ASP A 107 -22.32 18.38 1.91
CA ASP A 107 -23.70 18.48 2.39
C ASP A 107 -23.99 17.26 3.28
N ALA A 108 -24.42 17.49 4.52
CA ALA A 108 -24.77 16.44 5.47
C ALA A 108 -25.94 15.54 5.02
N ARG A 109 -26.67 15.91 3.96
CA ARG A 109 -27.76 15.11 3.40
C ARG A 109 -27.31 14.11 2.32
N THR A 110 -26.05 14.15 1.88
CA THR A 110 -25.54 13.23 0.84
C THR A 110 -24.09 12.83 1.05
N ASP A 111 -23.80 11.54 0.84
CA ASP A 111 -22.43 11.01 0.87
C ASP A 111 -21.70 11.13 -0.48
N ASN A 112 -22.36 11.71 -1.49
CA ASN A 112 -21.84 11.78 -2.86
C ASN A 112 -20.95 13.00 -3.10
N LEU A 113 -20.76 13.86 -2.10
CA LEU A 113 -19.98 15.09 -2.23
C LEU A 113 -19.17 15.35 -0.96
N TRP A 114 -17.85 15.30 -1.09
CA TRP A 114 -16.91 15.47 0.02
C TRP A 114 -15.86 16.50 -0.36
N ASN A 115 -15.70 17.53 0.46
CA ASN A 115 -14.61 18.47 0.33
C ASN A 115 -13.34 17.84 0.92
N TYR A 116 -12.19 18.18 0.35
CA TYR A 116 -10.90 17.87 0.95
C TYR A 116 -9.96 19.06 0.90
N SER A 117 -9.10 19.16 1.91
CA SER A 117 -7.94 20.04 1.94
C SER A 117 -6.71 19.23 2.29
N LEU A 118 -5.77 19.11 1.35
CA LEU A 118 -4.56 18.31 1.50
C LEU A 118 -3.33 19.23 1.57
N THR A 119 -2.66 19.25 2.71
CA THR A 119 -1.44 20.03 2.89
C THR A 119 -0.21 19.14 2.76
N LEU A 120 0.66 19.48 1.81
CA LEU A 120 1.86 18.73 1.46
C LEU A 120 3.12 19.59 1.61
N ARG A 121 4.16 19.02 2.19
CA ARG A 121 5.51 19.59 2.19
C ARG A 121 6.37 18.93 1.13
N ARG A 122 6.95 19.71 0.22
CA ARG A 122 7.86 19.19 -0.80
C ARG A 122 9.13 18.69 -0.12
N LYS A 123 9.45 17.42 -0.34
CA LYS A 123 10.71 16.81 0.11
C LYS A 123 11.81 16.96 -0.94
N GLY A 124 11.48 16.81 -2.22
CA GLY A 124 12.41 17.01 -3.32
C GLY A 124 11.99 16.25 -4.57
N THR A 125 12.92 16.04 -5.49
CA THR A 125 12.67 15.36 -6.78
C THR A 125 13.48 14.08 -6.91
N LYS A 126 13.27 13.31 -7.99
CA LYS A 126 14.19 12.23 -8.39
C LYS A 126 15.60 12.73 -8.70
N ALA A 127 15.80 14.02 -8.94
CA ALA A 127 17.14 14.55 -9.10
C ALA A 127 17.88 14.66 -7.75
N GLU A 128 17.16 14.66 -6.63
CA GLU A 128 17.68 14.88 -5.27
C GLU A 128 17.59 13.64 -4.40
N TYR A 129 16.59 12.78 -4.61
CA TYR A 129 16.34 11.58 -3.82
C TYR A 129 16.34 10.30 -4.67
N ARG A 130 16.59 9.18 -3.99
CA ARG A 130 16.42 7.81 -4.50
C ARG A 130 15.48 7.05 -3.59
N VAL A 131 14.69 6.15 -4.17
CA VAL A 131 13.87 5.22 -3.39
C VAL A 131 14.79 4.12 -2.86
N ALA A 132 14.51 3.67 -1.65
CA ALA A 132 15.25 2.57 -1.04
C ALA A 132 14.30 1.61 -0.33
N ALA A 133 14.62 0.33 -0.37
CA ALA A 133 14.12 -0.65 0.58
C ALA A 133 15.18 -0.81 1.68
N LYS A 134 14.86 -0.37 2.90
CA LYS A 134 15.66 -0.64 4.09
C LYS A 134 15.38 -2.08 4.52
N THR A 135 16.42 -2.86 4.81
CA THR A 135 16.28 -4.21 5.36
C THR A 135 16.66 -4.23 6.84
N ASP A 136 15.98 -5.04 7.65
CA ASP A 136 16.32 -5.26 9.06
C ASP A 136 16.05 -6.72 9.44
N PRO A 137 16.88 -7.66 8.96
CA PRO A 137 16.50 -9.06 8.91
C PRO A 137 16.45 -9.67 10.31
N LYS A 138 15.47 -10.54 10.53
CA LYS A 138 15.29 -11.25 11.80
C LYS A 138 14.93 -12.69 11.55
N GLU A 139 15.53 -13.59 12.33
CA GLU A 139 15.13 -14.99 12.34
C GLU A 139 13.81 -15.14 13.10
N ARG A 140 12.88 -15.88 12.51
CA ARG A 140 11.52 -16.18 12.99
C ARG A 140 11.26 -17.68 12.84
N PRO A 141 11.76 -18.51 13.77
CA PRO A 141 11.52 -19.94 13.70
C PRO A 141 10.03 -20.27 13.69
N HIS A 142 9.62 -21.15 12.78
CA HIS A 142 8.22 -21.56 12.61
C HIS A 142 8.14 -22.97 12.00
N PRO A 143 6.99 -23.68 12.10
CA PRO A 143 6.90 -25.07 11.66
C PRO A 143 6.76 -25.27 10.14
N PHE A 144 6.58 -24.20 9.36
CA PHE A 144 6.31 -24.27 7.91
C PHE A 144 7.54 -24.49 7.02
N GLY A 145 8.73 -24.57 7.61
CA GLY A 145 9.98 -24.73 6.88
C GLY A 145 11.20 -24.27 7.68
N ASN A 146 12.36 -24.31 7.04
CA ASN A 146 13.65 -23.93 7.62
C ASN A 146 14.60 -23.28 6.59
N ASP A 147 14.06 -22.75 5.49
CA ASP A 147 14.86 -22.02 4.50
C ASP A 147 15.40 -20.73 5.13
N THR A 148 16.58 -20.30 4.70
CA THR A 148 17.23 -19.08 5.21
C THR A 148 17.35 -18.00 4.14
N THR A 149 16.68 -18.18 3.00
CA THR A 149 16.69 -17.21 1.91
C THR A 149 16.01 -15.90 2.34
N GLU A 150 16.68 -14.77 2.08
CA GLU A 150 16.19 -13.44 2.46
C GLU A 150 15.87 -12.61 1.22
N LEU A 151 14.64 -12.72 0.71
CA LEU A 151 14.26 -12.03 -0.52
C LEU A 151 13.60 -10.67 -0.27
N VAL A 152 14.10 -9.64 -0.95
CA VAL A 152 13.45 -8.32 -1.06
C VAL A 152 13.18 -8.02 -2.53
N ALA A 153 11.93 -7.72 -2.87
CA ALA A 153 11.57 -7.36 -4.23
C ALA A 153 11.44 -5.84 -4.42
N ILE A 154 11.80 -5.37 -5.62
CA ILE A 154 11.55 -4.01 -6.10
C ILE A 154 10.90 -4.06 -7.49
N PRO A 155 10.24 -3.00 -7.96
CA PRO A 155 9.64 -2.99 -9.30
C PRO A 155 10.70 -3.28 -10.37
N ALA A 156 10.42 -4.17 -11.32
CA ALA A 156 11.38 -4.58 -12.33
C ALA A 156 11.79 -3.44 -13.28
N THR A 157 10.94 -2.40 -13.40
CA THR A 157 11.24 -1.17 -14.14
C THR A 157 12.24 -0.24 -13.43
N ALA A 158 12.66 -0.58 -12.22
CA ALA A 158 13.65 0.19 -11.48
C ALA A 158 15.05 0.06 -12.13
N ASP A 159 15.84 1.12 -12.03
CA ASP A 159 17.21 1.16 -12.55
C ASP A 159 18.19 1.76 -11.52
N ALA A 160 19.48 1.81 -11.89
CA ALA A 160 20.55 2.32 -11.04
C ALA A 160 20.55 1.71 -9.62
N ILE A 161 20.37 0.39 -9.58
CA ILE A 161 20.19 -0.39 -8.35
C ILE A 161 21.55 -0.61 -7.68
N ARG A 162 21.63 -0.35 -6.38
CA ARG A 162 22.85 -0.49 -5.57
C ARG A 162 22.54 -0.91 -4.15
N TRP A 163 23.43 -1.71 -3.58
CA TRP A 163 23.53 -1.92 -2.14
C TRP A 163 24.22 -0.71 -1.51
N VAL A 164 23.68 -0.23 -0.40
CA VAL A 164 24.26 0.85 0.38
C VAL A 164 24.34 0.40 1.83
N SER A 165 25.47 0.65 2.49
CA SER A 165 25.68 0.29 3.89
C SER A 165 24.69 1.02 4.81
N ARG A 166 24.48 0.49 6.01
CA ARG A 166 23.51 1.05 6.97
C ARG A 166 23.82 2.50 7.38
N ASP A 167 25.09 2.85 7.46
CA ASP A 167 25.62 4.19 7.75
C ASP A 167 25.73 5.08 6.50
N LYS A 168 25.45 4.52 5.30
CA LYS A 168 25.44 5.17 3.99
C LYS A 168 26.80 5.67 3.49
N THR A 169 27.90 5.20 4.07
CA THR A 169 29.27 5.58 3.68
C THR A 169 29.83 4.71 2.55
N GLN A 170 29.24 3.53 2.33
CA GLN A 170 29.68 2.59 1.31
C GLN A 170 28.54 2.21 0.38
N GLN A 171 28.85 2.03 -0.90
CA GLN A 171 27.90 1.59 -1.89
C GLN A 171 28.54 0.65 -2.92
N GLN A 172 27.75 -0.28 -3.41
CA GLN A 172 28.16 -1.21 -4.47
C GLN A 172 26.99 -1.40 -5.43
N ALA A 173 27.26 -1.35 -6.73
CA ALA A 173 26.26 -1.72 -7.73
C ALA A 173 25.79 -3.15 -7.47
N VAL A 174 24.48 -3.37 -7.51
CA VAL A 174 23.96 -4.74 -7.43
C VAL A 174 24.30 -5.46 -8.73
N GLY A 175 24.51 -6.78 -8.64
CA GLY A 175 24.50 -7.64 -9.82
C GLY A 175 23.10 -7.72 -10.46
N GLY A 176 22.82 -8.84 -11.11
CA GLY A 176 21.45 -9.15 -11.56
C GLY A 176 20.53 -9.50 -10.39
N PRO A 177 19.20 -9.42 -10.58
CA PRO A 177 18.26 -9.98 -9.62
C PRO A 177 18.42 -11.50 -9.52
N THR A 178 18.09 -12.06 -8.35
CA THR A 178 18.00 -13.51 -8.14
C THR A 178 16.93 -14.11 -9.03
N ALA A 179 15.79 -13.42 -9.14
CA ALA A 179 14.69 -13.77 -10.02
C ALA A 179 13.87 -12.53 -10.42
N THR A 180 13.13 -12.63 -11.52
CA THR A 180 12.07 -11.68 -11.89
C THR A 180 10.75 -12.44 -11.87
N VAL A 181 9.76 -11.86 -11.19
CA VAL A 181 8.46 -12.50 -10.91
C VAL A 181 7.33 -11.55 -11.32
N SER A 182 6.27 -12.08 -11.93
CA SER A 182 5.15 -11.30 -12.47
C SER A 182 3.99 -11.16 -11.47
N ALA A 183 3.40 -9.98 -11.36
CA ALA A 183 2.27 -9.70 -10.47
C ALA A 183 1.12 -9.02 -11.24
N GLU A 184 -0.08 -8.94 -10.65
CA GLU A 184 -1.31 -8.40 -11.24
C GLU A 184 -1.11 -7.12 -12.08
N LEU A 185 -0.24 -6.21 -11.62
CA LEU A 185 -0.05 -4.89 -12.23
C LEU A 185 1.41 -4.59 -12.61
N GLY A 186 2.25 -5.62 -12.75
CA GLY A 186 3.62 -5.48 -13.25
C GLY A 186 4.63 -6.45 -12.65
N ASP A 187 5.82 -6.45 -13.22
CA ASP A 187 6.91 -7.34 -12.79
C ASP A 187 7.72 -6.77 -11.62
N LEU A 188 8.27 -7.69 -10.84
CA LEU A 188 9.10 -7.45 -9.67
C LEU A 188 10.45 -8.18 -9.81
N SER A 189 11.53 -7.48 -9.52
CA SER A 189 12.88 -8.05 -9.42
C SER A 189 13.19 -8.36 -7.97
N GLN A 190 13.42 -9.65 -7.67
CA GLN A 190 13.80 -10.14 -6.36
C GLN A 190 15.32 -10.14 -6.18
N PHE A 191 15.77 -9.67 -5.03
CA PHE A 191 17.17 -9.67 -4.63
C PHE A 191 17.30 -10.39 -3.29
N ASP A 192 18.23 -11.32 -3.24
CA ASP A 192 18.61 -11.96 -1.98
C ASP A 192 19.59 -11.06 -1.22
N VAL A 193 19.18 -10.62 -0.04
CA VAL A 193 19.93 -9.69 0.81
C VAL A 193 21.16 -10.36 1.40
N THR A 194 21.20 -11.70 1.52
CA THR A 194 22.40 -12.42 1.97
C THR A 194 23.59 -12.26 1.01
N ASN A 195 23.32 -11.91 -0.26
CA ASN A 195 24.34 -11.58 -1.25
C ASN A 195 24.84 -10.13 -1.15
N ALA A 196 24.26 -9.30 -0.27
CA ALA A 196 24.70 -7.95 -0.07
C ALA A 196 26.06 -7.91 0.66
N PRO A 197 26.95 -6.97 0.32
CA PRO A 197 28.26 -6.86 0.94
C PRO A 197 28.24 -6.22 2.35
N TYR A 198 27.07 -5.80 2.85
CA TYR A 198 26.90 -5.05 4.09
C TYR A 198 25.84 -5.69 4.99
N ASP A 199 25.97 -5.51 6.29
CA ASP A 199 24.92 -5.87 7.25
C ASP A 199 23.76 -4.86 7.19
N ARG A 200 22.52 -5.37 7.17
CA ARG A 200 21.26 -4.59 7.11
C ARG A 200 21.32 -3.45 6.08
N PRO A 201 21.59 -3.77 4.80
CA PRO A 201 21.82 -2.78 3.76
C PRO A 201 20.53 -2.04 3.40
N TYR A 202 20.69 -0.96 2.64
CA TYR A 202 19.63 -0.41 1.81
C TYR A 202 19.78 -0.92 0.38
N LEU A 203 18.70 -1.42 -0.20
CA LEU A 203 18.58 -1.62 -1.64
C LEU A 203 18.05 -0.34 -2.26
N VAL A 204 18.94 0.47 -2.83
CA VAL A 204 18.63 1.81 -3.36
C VAL A 204 18.48 1.76 -4.88
N TYR A 205 17.45 2.40 -5.41
CA TYR A 205 17.13 2.39 -6.84
C TYR A 205 16.47 3.70 -7.30
N ARG A 206 16.37 3.86 -8.61
CA ARG A 206 15.59 4.91 -9.27
C ARG A 206 14.41 4.28 -10.00
N ILE A 207 13.28 4.97 -9.99
CA ILE A 207 12.02 4.51 -10.57
C ILE A 207 11.18 5.70 -11.05
N ALA A 208 10.26 5.47 -11.98
CA ALA A 208 9.26 6.44 -12.40
C ALA A 208 8.18 6.65 -11.32
N TYR A 209 7.57 7.84 -11.23
CA TYR A 209 6.69 8.19 -10.11
C TYR A 209 5.42 7.32 -10.13
N GLY A 210 4.83 7.17 -11.32
CA GLY A 210 3.67 6.30 -11.52
C GLY A 210 3.96 4.80 -11.51
N ALA A 211 5.23 4.39 -11.46
CA ALA A 211 5.63 2.98 -11.43
C ALA A 211 5.88 2.45 -10.02
N GLU A 212 5.81 3.30 -8.99
CA GLU A 212 6.02 2.88 -7.59
C GLU A 212 4.83 2.08 -7.04
N SER A 213 3.63 2.68 -7.02
CA SER A 213 2.44 2.08 -6.40
C SER A 213 1.83 0.84 -7.06
N PRO A 214 1.99 0.55 -8.37
CA PRO A 214 1.33 -0.60 -9.02
C PRO A 214 1.69 -1.97 -8.43
N VAL A 215 2.93 -2.16 -7.96
CA VAL A 215 3.41 -3.46 -7.47
C VAL A 215 3.71 -3.46 -5.97
N ASP A 216 3.29 -2.42 -5.26
CA ASP A 216 3.38 -2.34 -3.80
C ASP A 216 2.32 -3.21 -3.12
N CYS A 217 2.60 -3.68 -1.91
CA CYS A 217 1.60 -4.35 -1.07
C CYS A 217 0.48 -3.39 -0.70
N ARG A 218 -0.72 -3.95 -0.52
CA ARG A 218 -1.96 -3.22 -0.27
C ARG A 218 -2.81 -3.96 0.74
N VAL A 219 -3.59 -3.16 1.46
CA VAL A 219 -4.72 -3.65 2.25
C VAL A 219 -5.98 -3.02 1.68
N TRP A 220 -7.01 -3.83 1.52
CA TRP A 220 -8.32 -3.39 1.08
C TRP A 220 -9.37 -3.69 2.13
N ASP A 221 -10.35 -2.80 2.28
CA ASP A 221 -11.64 -3.13 2.87
C ASP A 221 -12.63 -3.42 1.74
N THR A 222 -13.19 -4.63 1.75
CA THR A 222 -14.19 -5.08 0.76
C THR A 222 -15.49 -4.27 0.85
N ARG A 223 -15.77 -3.63 2.00
CA ARG A 223 -17.02 -2.91 2.28
C ARG A 223 -18.26 -3.78 2.04
N ARG A 224 -18.13 -5.10 2.30
CA ARG A 224 -19.15 -6.14 2.07
C ARG A 224 -19.51 -6.35 0.59
N LEU A 225 -18.63 -5.95 -0.31
CA LEU A 225 -18.79 -6.10 -1.76
C LEU A 225 -17.93 -7.25 -2.25
N ALA A 226 -18.52 -8.16 -3.02
CA ALA A 226 -17.82 -9.36 -3.51
C ALA A 226 -16.67 -9.04 -4.48
N ASN A 227 -16.81 -7.97 -5.28
CA ASN A 227 -15.86 -7.65 -6.35
C ASN A 227 -15.11 -6.35 -6.07
N LYS A 228 -13.82 -6.32 -6.43
CA LYS A 228 -12.95 -5.15 -6.31
C LYS A 228 -13.39 -3.97 -7.18
N LEU A 229 -13.87 -4.27 -8.39
CA LEU A 229 -14.41 -3.31 -9.36
C LEU A 229 -15.91 -3.49 -9.49
N ASP A 230 -16.63 -2.40 -9.74
CA ASP A 230 -18.06 -2.43 -10.07
C ASP A 230 -18.30 -2.80 -11.55
N GLY A 231 -19.56 -2.71 -11.99
CA GLY A 231 -19.94 -3.02 -13.38
C GLY A 231 -19.36 -2.06 -14.43
N ASP A 232 -18.98 -0.85 -14.01
CA ASP A 232 -18.42 0.19 -14.87
C ASP A 232 -16.87 0.18 -14.85
N GLY A 233 -16.28 -0.69 -14.03
CA GLY A 233 -14.83 -0.83 -13.87
C GLY A 233 -14.24 0.12 -12.82
N ASP A 234 -15.08 0.79 -12.04
CA ASP A 234 -14.65 1.69 -10.98
C ASP A 234 -14.29 0.89 -9.71
N LEU A 235 -13.24 1.37 -9.02
CA LEU A 235 -12.73 0.74 -7.81
C LEU A 235 -13.70 0.97 -6.64
N GLN A 236 -14.42 -0.07 -6.23
CA GLN A 236 -15.43 0.00 -5.16
C GLN A 236 -14.92 -0.41 -3.77
N TRP A 237 -13.90 -1.28 -3.71
CA TRP A 237 -13.17 -1.56 -2.47
C TRP A 237 -12.40 -0.32 -2.00
N ALA A 238 -12.27 -0.15 -0.69
CA ALA A 238 -11.48 0.94 -0.10
C ALA A 238 -10.02 0.52 0.05
N LYS A 239 -9.09 1.42 -0.25
CA LYS A 239 -7.69 1.25 0.14
C LYS A 239 -7.52 1.59 1.62
N VAL A 240 -6.85 0.74 2.37
CA VAL A 240 -6.57 0.96 3.78
C VAL A 240 -5.12 1.39 3.94
N PHE A 241 -4.90 2.54 4.58
CA PHE A 241 -3.55 3.05 4.87
C PHE A 241 -3.27 3.19 6.36
N ALA A 242 -4.29 3.16 7.22
CA ALA A 242 -4.14 3.32 8.66
C ALA A 242 -4.34 1.99 9.40
N THR A 243 -3.58 1.77 10.47
CA THR A 243 -3.76 0.62 11.38
C THR A 243 -5.03 0.76 12.23
N SER A 244 -5.52 1.98 12.42
CA SER A 244 -6.75 2.30 13.14
C SER A 244 -7.99 2.31 12.25
N HIS A 245 -7.90 1.73 11.05
CA HIS A 245 -9.05 1.58 10.17
C HIS A 245 -10.10 0.69 10.83
N ASP A 246 -11.37 1.10 10.76
CA ASP A 246 -12.52 0.33 11.24
C ASP A 246 -13.19 -0.36 10.05
N PRO A 247 -12.91 -1.65 9.81
CA PRO A 247 -13.31 -2.32 8.58
C PRO A 247 -14.83 -2.53 8.50
N VAL A 248 -15.43 -2.18 7.37
CA VAL A 248 -16.87 -2.39 7.14
C VAL A 248 -17.15 -3.82 6.67
N GLY A 249 -16.25 -4.39 5.87
CA GLY A 249 -16.28 -5.79 5.41
C GLY A 249 -15.00 -6.54 5.76
N ALA A 250 -14.73 -7.61 5.02
CA ALA A 250 -13.48 -8.35 5.15
C ALA A 250 -12.28 -7.49 4.73
N LEU A 251 -11.14 -7.69 5.41
CA LEU A 251 -9.86 -7.12 5.03
C LEU A 251 -9.17 -8.02 4.01
N VAL A 252 -8.53 -7.43 3.01
CA VAL A 252 -7.80 -8.17 1.98
C VAL A 252 -6.36 -7.68 1.92
N ALA A 253 -5.42 -8.52 2.30
CA ALA A 253 -3.99 -8.28 2.12
C ALA A 253 -3.54 -8.79 0.74
N ASP A 254 -2.93 -7.93 -0.07
CA ASP A 254 -2.62 -8.20 -1.48
C ASP A 254 -1.23 -7.65 -1.84
N ASN A 255 -0.35 -8.49 -2.41
CA ASN A 255 0.97 -8.07 -2.94
C ASN A 255 1.08 -8.20 -4.47
N GLY A 256 -0.03 -8.47 -5.14
CA GLY A 256 -0.15 -8.73 -6.57
C GLY A 256 0.19 -10.15 -7.02
N ARG A 257 0.70 -11.02 -6.13
CA ARG A 257 0.98 -12.44 -6.39
C ARG A 257 0.16 -13.36 -5.49
N LEU A 258 0.04 -13.01 -4.23
CA LEU A 258 -0.84 -13.63 -3.24
C LEU A 258 -1.81 -12.57 -2.72
N ARG A 259 -3.08 -12.97 -2.66
CA ARG A 259 -4.16 -12.23 -2.02
C ARG A 259 -4.77 -13.09 -0.95
N VAL A 260 -4.98 -12.52 0.24
CA VAL A 260 -5.57 -13.21 1.39
C VAL A 260 -6.73 -12.38 1.89
N THR A 261 -7.91 -12.97 1.90
CA THR A 261 -9.13 -12.36 2.44
C THR A 261 -9.35 -12.87 3.85
N LEU A 262 -9.42 -11.93 4.79
CA LEU A 262 -9.57 -12.11 6.22
C LEU A 262 -10.96 -11.59 6.61
N ASP A 263 -11.91 -12.50 6.82
CA ASP A 263 -13.29 -12.18 7.15
C ASP A 263 -13.63 -12.62 8.57
N GLU A 264 -13.52 -11.68 9.51
CA GLU A 264 -13.90 -11.86 10.91
C GLU A 264 -15.40 -12.13 11.06
N GLY A 265 -16.25 -11.47 10.27
CA GLY A 265 -17.69 -11.61 10.38
C GLY A 265 -18.19 -13.01 10.00
N ALA A 266 -17.44 -13.70 9.14
CA ALA A 266 -17.71 -15.07 8.73
C ALA A 266 -16.77 -16.11 9.37
N ASN A 267 -15.80 -15.69 10.19
CA ASN A 267 -14.71 -16.53 10.71
C ASN A 267 -13.92 -17.27 9.61
N THR A 268 -13.74 -16.65 8.44
CA THR A 268 -13.09 -17.30 7.30
C THR A 268 -11.79 -16.63 6.89
N LEU A 269 -10.85 -17.47 6.43
CA LEU A 269 -9.65 -17.07 5.72
C LEU A 269 -9.67 -17.77 4.37
N SER A 270 -9.48 -17.01 3.30
CA SER A 270 -9.31 -17.55 1.96
C SER A 270 -8.12 -16.92 1.27
N ALA A 271 -7.52 -17.63 0.32
CA ALA A 271 -6.34 -17.18 -0.40
C ALA A 271 -6.48 -17.42 -1.89
N GLU A 272 -5.87 -16.53 -2.67
CA GLU A 272 -5.83 -16.59 -4.13
C GLU A 272 -4.42 -16.25 -4.60
N ARG A 273 -3.97 -16.92 -5.67
CA ARG A 273 -2.72 -16.61 -6.36
C ARG A 273 -2.97 -16.02 -7.74
N TRP A 274 -2.14 -15.08 -8.13
CA TRP A 274 -2.15 -14.51 -9.47
C TRP A 274 -1.61 -15.52 -10.48
N ASP A 275 -2.45 -15.89 -11.44
CA ASP A 275 -2.08 -16.66 -12.61
C ASP A 275 -1.79 -15.70 -13.77
N ASP A 276 -0.52 -15.34 -13.92
CA ASP A 276 -0.07 -14.42 -14.95
C ASP A 276 -0.34 -14.91 -16.38
N ALA A 277 -0.30 -16.24 -16.60
CA ALA A 277 -0.54 -16.81 -17.92
C ALA A 277 -1.98 -16.60 -18.39
N ASN A 278 -2.93 -16.55 -17.45
CA ASN A 278 -4.35 -16.34 -17.73
C ASN A 278 -4.86 -14.96 -17.32
N GLY A 279 -4.04 -14.13 -16.68
CA GLY A 279 -4.41 -12.79 -16.21
C GLY A 279 -5.56 -12.80 -15.19
N GLN A 280 -5.58 -13.78 -14.29
CA GLN A 280 -6.67 -13.96 -13.32
C GLN A 280 -6.19 -14.44 -11.96
N TRP A 281 -7.02 -14.23 -10.94
CA TRP A 281 -6.81 -14.80 -9.61
C TRP A 281 -7.36 -16.23 -9.55
N THR A 282 -6.62 -17.12 -8.92
CA THR A 282 -6.97 -18.54 -8.76
C THR A 282 -6.97 -18.91 -7.28
N SER A 283 -8.05 -19.54 -6.81
CA SER A 283 -8.17 -19.91 -5.40
C SER A 283 -7.12 -20.94 -4.98
N VAL A 284 -6.49 -20.72 -3.83
CA VAL A 284 -5.60 -21.68 -3.17
C VAL A 284 -6.39 -22.40 -2.08
N PRO A 285 -6.59 -23.73 -2.18
CA PRO A 285 -7.26 -24.48 -1.13
C PRO A 285 -6.39 -24.51 0.12
N LEU A 286 -6.97 -24.14 1.26
CA LEU A 286 -6.35 -24.31 2.57
C LEU A 286 -6.47 -25.76 3.06
N GLY A 287 -5.65 -26.13 4.04
CA GLY A 287 -5.75 -27.45 4.65
C GLY A 287 -7.00 -27.60 5.50
N SER A 288 -7.55 -28.82 5.55
CA SER A 288 -8.70 -29.14 6.39
C SER A 288 -8.30 -29.11 7.87
N SER A 289 -9.03 -28.33 8.67
CA SER A 289 -8.73 -28.12 10.09
C SER A 289 -9.95 -27.53 10.82
N ASP A 290 -10.05 -27.79 12.12
CA ASP A 290 -11.07 -27.22 13.02
C ASP A 290 -10.74 -25.78 13.45
N TRP A 291 -9.55 -25.28 13.10
CA TRP A 291 -9.14 -23.91 13.36
C TRP A 291 -9.78 -22.93 12.38
N GLN A 292 -10.36 -21.84 12.87
CA GLN A 292 -10.99 -20.79 12.07
C GLN A 292 -10.43 -19.41 12.44
N LEU A 293 -10.56 -18.43 11.56
CA LEU A 293 -10.15 -17.05 11.87
C LEU A 293 -11.14 -16.49 12.90
N PHE A 294 -10.65 -15.80 13.92
CA PHE A 294 -11.45 -15.19 14.97
C PHE A 294 -11.34 -13.67 14.96
N ASP A 295 -10.14 -13.12 14.77
CA ASP A 295 -9.86 -11.68 14.87
C ASP A 295 -8.63 -11.28 14.04
N VAL A 296 -8.60 -10.04 13.55
CA VAL A 296 -7.56 -9.48 12.66
C VAL A 296 -7.17 -8.07 13.11
N ASP A 297 -5.99 -7.97 13.70
CA ASP A 297 -5.38 -6.69 14.04
C ASP A 297 -4.38 -6.26 12.96
N LEU A 298 -4.71 -5.25 12.17
CA LEU A 298 -3.78 -4.68 11.18
C LEU A 298 -2.67 -3.86 11.89
N THR A 299 -1.43 -4.33 11.79
CA THR A 299 -0.30 -3.70 12.50
C THR A 299 0.59 -2.84 11.60
N HIS A 300 0.64 -3.13 10.29
CA HIS A 300 1.47 -2.36 9.36
C HIS A 300 0.98 -2.44 7.91
N PRO A 301 0.17 -1.49 7.41
CA PRO A 301 -0.17 -1.37 5.99
C PRO A 301 0.94 -0.66 5.19
N GLY A 302 2.05 -1.35 4.92
CA GLY A 302 3.22 -0.78 4.22
C GLY A 302 3.29 -1.13 2.73
N ALA A 303 3.96 -0.28 1.95
CA ALA A 303 4.17 -0.52 0.51
C ALA A 303 5.08 -1.73 0.20
N ALA A 304 6.07 -1.99 1.05
CA ALA A 304 7.01 -3.10 0.85
C ALA A 304 6.56 -4.39 1.57
N GLN A 305 5.68 -4.25 2.56
CA GLN A 305 5.15 -5.35 3.34
C GLN A 305 3.85 -4.94 4.03
N VAL A 306 2.92 -5.88 4.17
CA VAL A 306 1.74 -5.76 5.01
C VAL A 306 1.90 -6.69 6.20
N ARG A 307 1.55 -6.23 7.40
CA ARG A 307 1.51 -7.07 8.61
C ARG A 307 0.20 -6.98 9.35
N ALA A 308 -0.23 -8.11 9.88
CA ALA A 308 -1.38 -8.23 10.77
C ALA A 308 -1.10 -9.27 11.84
N ARG A 309 -1.76 -9.13 13.00
CA ARG A 309 -1.85 -10.18 14.00
C ARG A 309 -3.20 -10.85 13.85
N LEU A 310 -3.19 -12.16 13.71
CA LEU A 310 -4.38 -12.96 13.49
C LEU A 310 -4.61 -13.81 14.74
N THR A 311 -5.83 -13.79 15.26
CA THR A 311 -6.27 -14.74 16.27
C THR A 311 -7.08 -15.82 15.57
N PHE A 312 -6.75 -17.08 15.85
CA PHE A 312 -7.51 -18.24 15.40
C PHE A 312 -8.17 -18.93 16.59
N GLU A 313 -9.32 -19.52 16.37
CA GLU A 313 -10.07 -20.32 17.34
C GLU A 313 -10.17 -21.78 16.86
N ASP A 314 -9.90 -22.74 17.73
CA ASP A 314 -10.24 -24.15 17.51
C ASP A 314 -11.72 -24.38 17.81
N THR A 315 -12.53 -24.67 16.79
CA THR A 315 -13.98 -24.87 16.95
C THR A 315 -14.36 -26.08 17.78
N SER A 316 -13.43 -27.02 18.01
CA SER A 316 -13.67 -28.22 18.80
C SER A 316 -13.47 -28.01 20.30
N SER A 317 -12.54 -27.14 20.69
CA SER A 317 -12.17 -26.88 22.10
C SER A 317 -12.48 -25.46 22.58
N GLY A 318 -12.60 -24.50 21.67
CA GLY A 318 -12.69 -23.06 21.97
C GLY A 318 -11.34 -22.42 22.30
N ASP A 319 -10.22 -23.10 22.05
CA ASP A 319 -8.89 -22.57 22.32
C ASP A 319 -8.51 -21.49 21.31
N LEU A 320 -7.86 -20.41 21.77
CA LEU A 320 -7.37 -19.32 20.93
C LEU A 320 -5.86 -19.42 20.72
N PHE A 321 -5.39 -19.10 19.51
CA PHE A 321 -3.96 -19.02 19.19
C PHE A 321 -3.65 -17.86 18.25
N GLU A 322 -2.62 -17.09 18.57
CA GLU A 322 -2.20 -15.93 17.78
C GLU A 322 -1.07 -16.28 16.79
N VAL A 323 -1.19 -15.77 15.57
CA VAL A 323 -0.16 -15.85 14.53
C VAL A 323 0.08 -14.45 13.96
N GLU A 324 1.35 -14.08 13.78
CA GLU A 324 1.71 -12.88 13.03
C GLU A 324 1.83 -13.22 11.55
N LEU A 325 1.14 -12.44 10.73
CA LEU A 325 1.17 -12.50 9.28
C LEU A 325 2.08 -11.39 8.76
N ALA A 326 3.02 -11.74 7.89
CA ALA A 326 3.77 -10.80 7.08
C ALA A 326 3.68 -11.17 5.60
N LEU A 327 3.07 -10.27 4.81
CA LEU A 327 2.95 -10.37 3.36
C LEU A 327 3.95 -9.41 2.72
N HIS A 328 5.02 -9.94 2.14
CA HIS A 328 6.08 -9.15 1.53
C HIS A 328 5.85 -8.93 0.04
N ARG A 329 6.30 -7.78 -0.47
CA ARG A 329 6.23 -7.49 -1.90
C ARG A 329 7.01 -8.54 -2.69
N GLY A 330 6.36 -9.10 -3.72
CA GLY A 330 6.96 -10.06 -4.64
C GLY A 330 7.13 -11.47 -4.09
N TRP A 331 6.62 -11.78 -2.89
CA TRP A 331 6.60 -13.14 -2.36
C TRP A 331 5.35 -13.88 -2.85
N ASP A 332 5.46 -15.21 -2.94
CA ASP A 332 4.35 -16.08 -3.30
C ASP A 332 3.54 -16.57 -2.09
N ASP A 333 4.13 -16.46 -0.90
CA ASP A 333 3.62 -17.02 0.34
C ASP A 333 3.71 -16.00 1.49
N LEU A 334 2.94 -16.23 2.54
CA LEU A 334 2.97 -15.47 3.78
C LEU A 334 4.07 -15.96 4.70
N LEU A 335 4.84 -15.05 5.28
CA LEU A 335 5.61 -15.40 6.47
C LEU A 335 4.67 -15.44 7.68
N LEU A 336 4.56 -16.61 8.30
CA LEU A 336 3.66 -16.88 9.43
C LEU A 336 4.45 -17.42 10.62
N TYR A 337 4.33 -16.77 11.77
CA TYR A 337 5.01 -17.20 12.99
C TYR A 337 4.22 -16.83 14.26
N SER A 338 4.46 -17.54 15.36
CA SER A 338 3.90 -17.16 16.65
C SER A 338 4.65 -15.92 17.18
N PRO A 339 3.97 -14.81 17.52
CA PRO A 339 4.63 -13.62 18.08
C PRO A 339 5.25 -13.87 19.45
N ALA A 340 4.76 -14.89 20.18
CA ALA A 340 5.26 -15.31 21.49
C ALA A 340 6.24 -16.50 21.43
N ASP A 341 6.72 -16.85 20.23
CA ASP A 341 7.61 -18.01 19.98
C ASP A 341 7.07 -19.34 20.57
N LEU A 342 5.74 -19.48 20.60
CA LEU A 342 5.05 -20.69 21.04
C LEU A 342 4.96 -21.71 19.89
N GLN A 343 4.85 -22.98 20.27
CA GLN A 343 4.59 -24.04 19.32
C GLN A 343 3.20 -23.87 18.71
N VAL A 344 3.14 -23.67 17.40
CA VAL A 344 1.87 -23.55 16.66
C VAL A 344 1.14 -24.90 16.66
N PRO A 345 -0.17 -24.94 16.98
CA PRO A 345 -0.97 -26.16 16.95
C PRO A 345 -0.94 -26.86 15.59
N SER A 346 -0.82 -28.18 15.55
CA SER A 346 -0.68 -28.95 14.30
C SER A 346 -1.87 -28.79 13.35
N GLY A 347 -3.09 -28.64 13.88
CA GLY A 347 -4.28 -28.34 13.09
C GLY A 347 -4.17 -26.98 12.40
N LEU A 348 -3.67 -25.97 13.10
CA LEU A 348 -3.43 -24.64 12.52
C LEU A 348 -2.30 -24.66 11.50
N VAL A 349 -1.24 -25.43 11.75
CA VAL A 349 -0.16 -25.66 10.76
C VAL A 349 -0.74 -26.26 9.48
N THR A 350 -1.51 -27.34 9.60
CA THR A 350 -2.16 -28.00 8.45
C THR A 350 -3.01 -27.02 7.65
N ARG A 351 -3.77 -26.15 8.33
CA ARG A 351 -4.62 -25.15 7.69
C ARG A 351 -3.82 -24.16 6.83
N LEU A 352 -2.73 -23.63 7.39
CA LEU A 352 -2.00 -22.49 6.83
C LEU A 352 -0.83 -22.89 5.92
N GLU A 353 -0.34 -24.12 5.99
CA GLU A 353 0.78 -24.63 5.18
C GLU A 353 0.68 -24.33 3.67
N PRO A 354 -0.49 -24.42 3.00
CA PRO A 354 -0.59 -24.14 1.56
C PRO A 354 -0.26 -22.70 1.12
N ILE A 355 -0.20 -21.77 2.08
CA ILE A 355 0.08 -20.34 1.85
C ILE A 355 1.24 -19.84 2.72
N ALA A 356 1.92 -20.73 3.46
CA ALA A 356 2.99 -20.37 4.36
C ALA A 356 4.35 -20.45 3.64
N ALA A 357 5.17 -19.42 3.83
CA ALA A 357 6.53 -19.39 3.33
C ALA A 357 7.39 -20.38 4.13
N SER A 358 8.34 -21.03 3.45
CA SER A 358 9.28 -21.96 4.08
C SER A 358 10.47 -21.27 4.75
N THR A 359 10.71 -19.98 4.47
CA THR A 359 11.86 -19.24 5.00
C THR A 359 11.61 -18.74 6.41
N VAL A 360 12.58 -18.97 7.29
CA VAL A 360 12.57 -18.46 8.67
C VAL A 360 13.17 -17.06 8.80
N ILE A 361 13.56 -16.43 7.69
CA ILE A 361 14.12 -15.06 7.73
C ILE A 361 13.04 -14.06 7.33
N ASP A 362 12.75 -13.14 8.24
CA ASP A 362 11.92 -11.97 8.01
C ASP A 362 12.81 -10.78 7.57
N PRO A 363 12.80 -10.36 6.29
CA PRO A 363 13.64 -9.25 5.82
C PRO A 363 13.23 -7.86 6.35
N GLN A 364 12.01 -7.72 6.88
CA GLN A 364 11.42 -6.47 7.37
C GLN A 364 11.59 -5.26 6.42
N PRO A 365 11.32 -5.39 5.11
CA PRO A 365 11.61 -4.33 4.15
C PRO A 365 10.72 -3.11 4.41
N LYS A 366 11.34 -1.94 4.47
CA LYS A 366 10.63 -0.65 4.60
C LYS A 366 11.00 0.30 3.48
N ARG A 367 10.01 0.82 2.75
CA ARG A 367 10.21 1.85 1.73
C ARG A 367 10.64 3.16 2.39
N THR A 368 11.68 3.79 1.86
CA THR A 368 12.16 5.10 2.30
C THR A 368 12.78 5.87 1.14
N LEU A 369 13.20 7.11 1.41
CA LEU A 369 13.92 7.98 0.48
C LEU A 369 15.29 8.34 1.05
N ILE A 370 16.33 8.15 0.25
CA ILE A 370 17.71 8.53 0.58
C ILE A 370 18.13 9.70 -0.29
N ALA A 371 18.69 10.75 0.32
CA ALA A 371 19.20 11.89 -0.40
C ALA A 371 20.41 11.47 -1.24
N ARG A 372 20.47 11.90 -2.50
CA ARG A 372 21.61 11.58 -3.38
C ARG A 372 22.92 12.16 -2.88
N GLN A 373 22.90 13.23 -2.10
CA GLN A 373 24.11 13.80 -1.51
C GLN A 373 24.75 12.82 -0.51
N GLU A 374 23.94 12.04 0.23
CA GLU A 374 24.40 10.96 1.11
C GLU A 374 24.92 9.75 0.34
N LEU A 375 24.77 9.72 -0.99
CA LEU A 375 25.19 8.62 -1.86
C LEU A 375 26.38 9.03 -2.75
N ARG A 376 27.01 10.18 -2.46
CA ARG A 376 28.18 10.71 -3.16
C ARG A 376 29.40 10.54 -2.27
N GLU A 377 29.83 9.31 -2.10
CA GLU A 377 31.19 8.95 -1.72
C GLU A 377 31.70 7.90 -2.70
#